data_AF-A0A401RS65-F1
#
_entry.id   AF-A0A401RS65-F1
#
_cell.length_a   1.000
_cell.length_b   1.000
_cell.length_c   1.000
_cell.angle_alpha   90.00
_cell.angle_beta   90.00
_cell.angle_gamma   90.00
#
_symmetry.space_group_name_H-M   'P 1'
#
loop_
_entity.id
_entity.type
_entity.pdbx_description
1 polymer ?
#
loop_
_entity_poly.entity_id
_entity_poly.type
_entity_poly.pdbx_seq_one_letter_code
_entity_poly.pdbx_strand_id
1 'polypeptide(L)'
;MAPSEEDGSMEEKETKKKPLSPFATAWLTFYNITMTAGWLVLAVAMIRFSYQKRTHKGLYRSIQKTLKFFQTFALLEIIHCAVGIVRTSVLVTGVQVMSRIFMVWFVIHSIRPIQNEESVVLFLVTWTVTEITRYSFYTFNLLNHLPYFIKWARYNFFIILYPIGVVGELLTIYGALPFVKKSGMYSLRLPNKFNVSFDYYTCLIIVMIAYIPLFPQLYFHMLRQRRKVLHGEVIKEKED
;
A
#
# COMPACT_ATOMS: atom_id res chain seq x y z
N MET A 1 -44.07 -1.21 24.65
CA MET A 1 -43.41 -2.52 24.84
C MET A 1 -42.83 -2.90 23.50
N ALA A 2 -41.59 -2.48 23.24
CA ALA A 2 -40.93 -2.60 21.94
C ALA A 2 -40.29 -3.99 21.82
N PRO A 3 -40.41 -4.68 20.67
CA PRO A 3 -39.66 -5.90 20.42
C PRO A 3 -38.22 -5.53 20.03
N SER A 4 -37.28 -6.05 20.82
CA SER A 4 -35.84 -5.93 20.65
C SER A 4 -35.35 -6.67 19.40
N GLU A 5 -34.49 -5.98 18.66
CA GLU A 5 -33.79 -6.40 17.45
C GLU A 5 -32.92 -7.65 17.70
N GLU A 6 -33.05 -8.64 16.82
CA GLU A 6 -32.20 -9.83 16.79
C GLU A 6 -30.78 -9.47 16.34
N ASP A 7 -29.84 -9.71 17.24
CA ASP A 7 -28.40 -9.50 17.11
C ASP A 7 -27.83 -10.52 16.10
N GLY A 8 -27.65 -10.09 14.85
CA GLY A 8 -27.06 -10.85 13.77
C GLY A 8 -25.55 -11.05 13.97
N SER A 9 -25.18 -11.94 14.88
CA SER A 9 -23.82 -12.44 15.02
C SER A 9 -23.43 -13.25 13.78
N MET A 10 -22.73 -12.61 12.84
CA MET A 10 -22.06 -13.33 11.75
C MET A 10 -20.90 -14.14 12.35
N GLU A 11 -21.18 -15.42 12.64
CA GLU A 11 -20.17 -16.44 12.87
C GLU A 11 -19.17 -16.43 11.70
N GLU A 12 -17.95 -15.97 11.98
CA GLU A 12 -16.80 -16.11 11.11
C GLU A 12 -16.47 -17.62 11.03
N LYS A 13 -17.09 -18.34 10.08
CA LYS A 13 -16.79 -19.74 9.79
C LYS A 13 -15.29 -19.90 9.60
N GLU A 14 -14.61 -20.46 10.61
CA GLU A 14 -13.23 -20.91 10.54
C GLU A 14 -13.09 -21.91 9.38
N THR A 15 -12.70 -21.39 8.22
CA THR A 15 -12.50 -22.22 7.04
C THR A 15 -11.19 -22.99 7.26
N LYS A 16 -11.30 -24.30 7.51
CA LYS A 16 -10.18 -25.25 7.65
C LYS A 16 -9.05 -24.91 6.67
N LYS A 17 -7.85 -24.65 7.19
CA LYS A 17 -6.70 -24.19 6.41
C LYS A 17 -6.24 -25.29 5.45
N LYS A 18 -6.66 -25.25 4.17
CA LYS A 18 -6.05 -26.10 3.12
C LYS A 18 -4.55 -25.78 3.00
N PRO A 19 -3.63 -26.75 3.13
CA PRO A 19 -2.21 -26.50 2.97
C PRO A 19 -1.94 -26.00 1.53
N LEU A 20 -1.09 -24.98 1.39
CA LEU A 20 -0.67 -24.50 0.07
C LEU A 20 0.11 -25.61 -0.64
N SER A 21 -0.09 -25.74 -1.96
CA SER A 21 0.73 -26.63 -2.78
C SER A 21 2.21 -26.25 -2.67
N PRO A 22 3.14 -27.22 -2.61
CA PRO A 22 4.59 -26.93 -2.58
C PRO A 22 5.04 -26.00 -3.71
N PHE A 23 4.46 -26.14 -4.90
CA PHE A 23 4.76 -25.28 -6.04
C PHE A 23 4.31 -23.83 -5.79
N ALA A 24 3.12 -23.63 -5.24
CA ALA A 24 2.61 -22.31 -4.89
C ALA A 24 3.46 -21.64 -3.78
N THR A 25 3.88 -22.43 -2.79
CA THR A 25 4.78 -21.95 -1.72
C THR A 25 6.15 -21.54 -2.28
N ALA A 26 6.74 -22.34 -3.17
CA ALA A 26 8.01 -22.00 -3.82
C ALA A 26 7.92 -20.73 -4.66
N TRP A 27 6.87 -20.61 -5.49
CA TRP A 27 6.60 -19.42 -6.29
C TRP A 27 6.43 -18.16 -5.44
N LEU A 28 5.56 -18.21 -4.41
CA LEU A 28 5.35 -17.07 -3.53
C LEU A 28 6.62 -16.67 -2.78
N THR A 29 7.42 -17.66 -2.36
CA THR A 29 8.70 -17.41 -1.68
C THR A 29 9.66 -16.67 -2.63
N PHE A 30 9.82 -17.14 -3.86
CA PHE A 30 10.63 -16.49 -4.88
C PHE A 30 10.14 -15.07 -5.19
N TYR A 31 8.82 -14.89 -5.34
CA TYR A 31 8.20 -13.59 -5.57
C TYR A 31 8.51 -12.61 -4.43
N ASN A 32 8.27 -13.01 -3.19
CA ASN A 32 8.50 -12.15 -2.02
C ASN A 32 9.99 -11.81 -1.81
N ILE A 33 10.89 -12.74 -2.09
CA ILE A 33 12.34 -12.48 -2.07
C ILE A 33 12.72 -11.46 -3.14
N THR A 34 12.22 -11.64 -4.37
CA THR A 34 12.47 -10.73 -5.49
C THR A 34 11.96 -9.33 -5.19
N MET A 35 10.76 -9.22 -4.62
CA MET A 35 10.20 -7.94 -4.19
C MET A 35 11.04 -7.30 -3.08
N THR A 36 11.40 -8.06 -2.04
CA THR A 36 12.27 -7.57 -0.95
C THR A 36 13.59 -7.03 -1.51
N ALA A 37 14.25 -7.78 -2.39
CA ALA A 37 15.49 -7.37 -3.03
C ALA A 37 15.32 -6.10 -3.87
N GLY A 38 14.22 -6.00 -4.64
CA GLY A 38 13.88 -4.82 -5.42
C GLY A 38 13.74 -3.55 -4.60
N TRP A 39 13.01 -3.64 -3.48
CA TRP A 39 12.85 -2.51 -2.56
C TRP A 39 14.14 -2.19 -1.80
N LEU A 40 14.98 -3.17 -1.49
CA LEU A 40 16.33 -2.93 -0.94
C LEU A 40 17.23 -2.19 -1.92
N VAL A 41 17.20 -2.55 -3.21
CA VAL A 41 17.93 -1.81 -4.27
C VAL A 41 17.43 -0.37 -4.35
N LEU A 42 16.12 -0.16 -4.26
CA LEU A 42 15.53 1.17 -4.20
C LEU A 42 16.03 1.96 -2.99
N ALA A 43 16.05 1.34 -1.79
CA ALA A 43 16.54 1.94 -0.56
C ALA A 43 18.01 2.38 -0.69
N VAL A 44 18.88 1.49 -1.17
CA VAL A 44 20.30 1.78 -1.37
C VAL A 44 20.48 2.90 -2.40
N ALA A 45 19.72 2.88 -3.50
CA ALA A 45 19.76 3.94 -4.50
C ALA A 45 19.37 5.31 -3.92
N MET A 46 18.34 5.35 -3.06
CA MET A 46 17.93 6.58 -2.38
C MET A 46 19.00 7.08 -1.41
N ILE A 47 19.56 6.20 -0.57
CA ILE A 47 20.62 6.56 0.39
C ILE A 47 21.86 7.08 -0.34
N ARG A 48 22.29 6.39 -1.41
CA ARG A 48 23.43 6.78 -2.23
C ARG A 48 23.21 8.15 -2.86
N PHE A 49 22.02 8.41 -3.41
CA PHE A 49 21.69 9.70 -4.00
C PHE A 49 21.74 10.83 -2.96
N SER A 50 21.12 10.63 -1.80
CA SER A 50 21.11 11.60 -0.70
C SER A 50 22.52 11.93 -0.21
N TYR A 51 23.38 10.92 -0.07
CA TYR A 51 24.78 11.12 0.32
C TYR A 51 25.60 11.89 -0.71
N GLN A 52 25.44 11.56 -2.01
CA GLN A 52 26.22 12.17 -3.09
C GLN A 52 25.79 13.59 -3.46
N LYS A 53 24.49 13.86 -3.46
CA LYS A 53 23.94 15.11 -4.00
C LYS A 53 23.49 16.10 -2.93
N ARG A 54 23.30 15.66 -1.68
CA ARG A 54 22.76 16.47 -0.56
C ARG A 54 21.51 17.29 -0.92
N THR A 55 20.75 16.85 -1.93
CA THR A 55 19.50 17.47 -2.37
C THR A 55 18.50 16.38 -2.70
N HIS A 56 17.21 16.69 -2.54
CA HIS A 56 16.10 15.81 -2.95
C HIS A 56 15.78 15.96 -4.45
N LYS A 57 16.20 17.07 -5.08
CA LYS A 57 15.88 17.36 -6.48
C LYS A 57 16.56 16.34 -7.40
N GLY A 58 15.77 15.68 -8.23
CA GLY A 58 16.25 14.63 -9.14
C GLY A 58 16.33 13.23 -8.53
N LEU A 59 16.02 13.04 -7.24
CA LEU A 59 15.98 11.72 -6.60
C LEU A 59 15.03 10.78 -7.35
N TYR A 60 13.79 11.23 -7.55
CA TYR A 60 12.78 10.46 -8.27
C TYR A 60 13.26 10.06 -9.67
N ARG A 61 13.94 10.97 -10.38
CA ARG A 61 14.45 10.72 -11.74
C ARG A 61 15.46 9.56 -11.78
N SER A 62 16.26 9.40 -10.72
CA SER A 62 17.21 8.30 -10.56
C SER A 62 16.52 6.96 -10.31
N ILE A 63 15.50 6.95 -9.45
CA ILE A 63 14.87 5.70 -8.95
C ILE A 63 13.59 5.29 -9.72
N GLN A 64 13.01 6.18 -10.53
CA GLN A 64 11.70 6.00 -11.17
C GLN A 64 11.58 4.71 -11.99
N LYS A 65 12.66 4.25 -12.63
CA LYS A 65 12.63 3.04 -13.46
C LYS A 65 12.40 1.82 -12.59
N THR A 66 13.21 1.69 -11.54
CA THR A 66 13.12 0.63 -10.54
C THR A 66 11.78 0.68 -9.80
N LEU A 67 11.38 1.87 -9.34
CA LEU A 67 10.10 2.06 -8.64
C LEU A 67 8.91 1.63 -9.51
N LYS A 68 8.83 2.10 -10.76
CA LYS A 68 7.74 1.76 -11.67
C LYS A 68 7.68 0.27 -11.98
N PHE A 69 8.83 -0.35 -12.18
CA PHE A 69 8.92 -1.79 -12.44
C PHE A 69 8.34 -2.59 -11.27
N PHE A 70 8.87 -2.41 -10.06
CA PHE A 70 8.41 -3.17 -8.90
C PHE A 70 6.97 -2.84 -8.52
N GLN A 71 6.53 -1.60 -8.67
CA GLN A 71 5.12 -1.29 -8.40
C GLN A 71 4.17 -1.91 -9.40
N THR A 72 4.53 -1.92 -10.69
CA THR A 72 3.73 -2.61 -11.70
C THR A 72 3.74 -4.12 -11.48
N PHE A 73 4.86 -4.68 -11.03
CA PHE A 73 4.97 -6.10 -10.69
C PHE A 73 4.08 -6.49 -9.50
N ALA A 74 3.79 -5.55 -8.59
CA ALA A 74 2.87 -5.76 -7.47
C ALA A 74 1.42 -6.06 -7.91
N LEU A 75 1.04 -5.81 -9.18
CA LEU A 75 -0.24 -6.26 -9.74
C LEU A 75 -0.41 -7.78 -9.68
N LEU A 76 0.70 -8.54 -9.67
CA LEU A 76 0.65 -9.99 -9.46
C LEU A 76 0.05 -10.36 -8.10
N GLU A 77 0.11 -9.50 -7.09
CA GLU A 77 -0.55 -9.76 -5.79
C GLU A 77 -2.07 -9.85 -5.91
N ILE A 78 -2.66 -9.03 -6.79
CA ILE A 78 -4.09 -9.08 -7.09
C ILE A 78 -4.41 -10.44 -7.72
N ILE A 79 -3.56 -10.90 -8.64
CA ILE A 79 -3.71 -12.21 -9.28
C ILE A 79 -3.55 -13.35 -8.27
N HIS A 80 -2.56 -13.28 -7.37
CA HIS A 80 -2.37 -14.29 -6.32
C HIS A 80 -3.59 -14.39 -5.39
N CYS A 81 -4.24 -13.27 -5.07
CA CYS A 81 -5.48 -13.26 -4.30
C CYS A 81 -6.66 -13.79 -5.14
N ALA A 82 -6.77 -13.39 -6.41
CA ALA A 82 -7.86 -13.79 -7.29
C ALA A 82 -7.88 -15.30 -7.60
N VAL A 83 -6.70 -15.91 -7.76
CA VAL A 83 -6.55 -17.37 -7.93
C VAL A 83 -6.73 -18.12 -6.60
N GLY A 84 -6.83 -17.41 -5.48
CA GLY A 84 -7.02 -18.01 -4.15
C GLY A 84 -5.75 -18.62 -3.55
N ILE A 85 -4.58 -18.34 -4.13
CA ILE A 85 -3.29 -18.76 -3.58
C ILE A 85 -3.02 -18.02 -2.26
N VAL A 86 -3.42 -16.75 -2.16
CA VAL A 86 -3.30 -15.91 -0.97
C VAL A 86 -4.69 -15.62 -0.40
N ARG A 87 -4.88 -15.88 0.89
CA ARG A 87 -6.17 -15.72 1.61
C ARG A 87 -6.39 -14.30 2.09
N THR A 88 -6.27 -13.33 1.19
CA THR A 88 -6.62 -11.94 1.47
C THR A 88 -7.73 -11.52 0.52
N SER A 89 -8.63 -10.65 0.98
CA SER A 89 -9.68 -10.12 0.11
C SER A 89 -9.07 -9.46 -1.12
N VAL A 90 -9.47 -9.94 -2.30
CA VAL A 90 -9.02 -9.41 -3.61
C VAL A 90 -9.30 -7.92 -3.70
N LEU A 91 -10.44 -7.47 -3.17
CA LEU A 91 -10.81 -6.06 -3.16
C LEU A 91 -9.87 -5.22 -2.31
N VAL A 92 -9.50 -5.71 -1.12
CA VAL A 92 -8.58 -4.98 -0.22
C VAL A 92 -7.19 -4.90 -0.84
N THR A 93 -6.64 -6.02 -1.32
CA THR A 93 -5.34 -6.04 -2.01
C THR A 93 -5.38 -5.17 -3.27
N GLY A 94 -6.48 -5.23 -4.02
CA GLY A 94 -6.71 -4.45 -5.23
C GLY A 94 -6.67 -2.96 -4.95
N VAL A 95 -7.44 -2.47 -3.97
CA VAL A 95 -7.44 -1.04 -3.60
C VAL A 95 -6.04 -0.59 -3.15
N GLN A 96 -5.34 -1.40 -2.36
CA GLN A 96 -3.98 -1.07 -1.89
C GLN A 96 -2.98 -0.97 -3.04
N VAL A 97 -2.92 -1.96 -3.94
CA VAL A 97 -1.98 -1.96 -5.06
C VAL A 97 -2.35 -0.89 -6.09
N MET A 98 -3.64 -0.78 -6.42
CA MET A 98 -4.11 0.21 -7.40
C MET A 98 -3.92 1.65 -6.94
N SER A 99 -4.09 1.94 -5.64
CA SER A 99 -3.78 3.26 -5.08
C SER A 99 -2.32 3.65 -5.32
N ARG A 100 -1.39 2.70 -5.14
CA ARG A 100 0.03 2.97 -5.37
C ARG A 100 0.39 3.08 -6.85
N ILE A 101 -0.22 2.26 -7.71
CA ILE A 101 -0.11 2.41 -9.17
C ILE A 101 -0.61 3.78 -9.61
N PHE A 102 -1.75 4.22 -9.06
CA PHE A 102 -2.30 5.54 -9.32
C PHE A 102 -1.31 6.65 -8.97
N MET A 103 -0.76 6.62 -7.76
CA MET A 103 0.26 7.59 -7.33
C MET A 103 1.49 7.60 -8.24
N VAL A 104 2.04 6.43 -8.59
CA VAL A 104 3.27 6.37 -9.39
C VAL A 104 3.05 6.80 -10.84
N TRP A 105 2.01 6.29 -11.49
CA TRP A 105 1.81 6.45 -12.92
C TRP A 105 0.96 7.67 -13.26
N PHE A 106 -0.10 7.94 -12.51
CA PHE A 106 -1.05 8.99 -12.87
C PHE A 106 -0.72 10.32 -12.20
N VAL A 107 -0.12 10.32 -11.00
CA VAL A 107 0.27 11.55 -10.30
C VAL A 107 1.71 11.94 -10.63
N ILE A 108 2.70 11.18 -10.14
CA ILE A 108 4.11 11.59 -10.18
C ILE A 108 4.68 11.56 -11.59
N HIS A 109 4.39 10.51 -12.36
CA HIS A 109 4.93 10.38 -13.72
C HIS A 109 4.36 11.42 -14.67
N SER A 110 3.07 11.72 -14.56
CA SER A 110 2.36 12.69 -15.41
C SER A 110 2.79 14.14 -15.15
N ILE A 111 3.10 14.49 -13.91
CA ILE A 111 3.34 15.88 -13.50
C ILE A 111 4.81 16.06 -13.11
N ARG A 112 5.67 16.33 -14.10
CA ARG A 112 7.12 16.46 -13.89
C ARG A 112 7.53 17.41 -12.75
N PRO A 113 6.89 18.59 -12.54
CA PRO A 113 7.26 19.47 -11.43
C PRO A 113 7.14 18.81 -10.06
N ILE A 114 6.13 17.95 -9.85
CA ILE A 114 5.86 17.32 -8.54
C ILE A 114 6.97 16.35 -8.13
N GLN A 115 7.76 15.83 -9.09
CA GLN A 115 8.81 14.84 -8.84
C GLN A 115 9.92 15.33 -7.92
N ASN A 116 10.04 16.65 -7.75
CA ASN A 116 11.05 17.28 -6.90
C ASN A 116 10.47 17.80 -5.57
N GLU A 117 9.19 17.57 -5.29
CA GLU A 117 8.60 17.95 -4.01
C GLU A 117 9.11 17.06 -2.87
N GLU A 118 9.22 17.65 -1.68
CA GLU A 118 9.64 16.91 -0.48
C GLU A 118 8.63 15.83 -0.06
N SER A 119 7.34 16.07 -0.37
CA SER A 119 6.26 15.10 -0.18
C SER A 119 6.52 13.79 -0.94
N VAL A 120 7.17 13.85 -2.10
CA VAL A 120 7.56 12.67 -2.88
C VAL A 120 8.60 11.84 -2.15
N VAL A 121 9.61 12.48 -1.55
CA VAL A 121 10.61 11.77 -0.75
C VAL A 121 9.95 11.11 0.47
N LEU A 122 9.01 11.81 1.10
CA LEU A 122 8.34 11.38 2.33
C LEU A 122 7.60 10.04 2.15
N PHE A 123 6.70 9.93 1.17
CA PHE A 123 5.99 8.66 0.97
C PHE A 123 6.89 7.59 0.35
N LEU A 124 7.91 7.93 -0.45
CA LEU A 124 8.81 6.93 -1.03
C LEU A 124 9.67 6.22 0.01
N VAL A 125 10.23 6.97 0.98
CA VAL A 125 10.97 6.39 2.10
C VAL A 125 10.04 5.50 2.92
N THR A 126 8.86 6.02 3.25
CA THR A 126 7.83 5.28 3.98
C THR A 126 7.44 3.98 3.29
N TRP A 127 7.12 4.03 2.00
CA TRP A 127 6.77 2.87 1.20
C TRP A 127 7.91 1.87 1.20
N THR A 128 9.14 2.32 0.98
CA THR A 128 10.31 1.43 0.90
C THR A 128 10.48 0.63 2.19
N VAL A 129 10.44 1.27 3.36
CA VAL A 129 10.56 0.57 4.65
C VAL A 129 9.38 -0.37 4.88
N THR A 130 8.16 0.08 4.53
CA THR A 130 6.94 -0.72 4.68
C THR A 130 6.98 -1.97 3.80
N GLU A 131 7.45 -1.85 2.56
CA GLU A 131 7.51 -2.96 1.61
C GLU A 131 8.59 -3.97 1.96
N ILE A 132 9.79 -3.51 2.34
CA ILE A 132 10.86 -4.40 2.79
C ILE A 132 10.37 -5.26 3.96
N THR A 133 9.73 -4.65 4.97
CA THR A 133 9.22 -5.38 6.13
C THR A 133 8.05 -6.30 5.79
N ARG A 134 7.14 -5.87 4.90
CA ARG A 134 5.98 -6.67 4.46
C ARG A 134 6.40 -7.94 3.72
N TYR A 135 7.23 -7.81 2.68
CA TYR A 135 7.67 -8.95 1.89
C TYR A 135 8.62 -9.86 2.67
N SER A 136 9.51 -9.30 3.49
CA SER A 136 10.36 -10.10 4.37
C SER A 136 9.51 -10.96 5.30
N PHE A 137 8.49 -10.38 5.94
CA PHE A 137 7.56 -11.14 6.77
C PHE A 137 6.88 -12.25 5.97
N TYR A 138 6.39 -11.98 4.76
CA TYR A 138 5.73 -13.01 3.95
C TYR A 138 6.68 -14.15 3.59
N THR A 139 7.92 -13.86 3.20
CA THR A 139 8.95 -14.87 2.94
C THR A 139 9.20 -15.75 4.17
N PHE A 140 9.53 -15.14 5.30
CA PHE A 140 9.88 -15.89 6.50
C PHE A 140 8.69 -16.65 7.12
N ASN A 141 7.48 -16.13 6.94
CA ASN A 141 6.25 -16.82 7.34
C ASN A 141 5.97 -18.05 6.44
N LEU A 142 6.27 -17.98 5.14
CA LEU A 142 6.15 -19.15 4.24
C LEU A 142 7.21 -20.22 4.51
N LEU A 143 8.41 -19.82 4.92
CA LEU A 143 9.50 -20.72 5.30
C LEU A 143 9.34 -21.33 6.71
N ASN A 144 8.24 -21.03 7.40
CA ASN A 144 7.98 -21.44 8.80
C ASN A 144 9.06 -21.03 9.80
N HIS A 145 9.93 -20.09 9.43
CA HIS A 145 11.02 -19.59 10.28
C HIS A 145 10.93 -18.08 10.34
N LEU A 146 10.04 -17.55 11.20
CA LEU A 146 9.78 -16.11 11.31
C LEU A 146 10.59 -15.47 12.44
N PRO A 147 11.65 -14.68 12.14
CA PRO A 147 12.41 -14.00 13.17
C PRO A 147 11.54 -13.01 13.93
N TYR A 148 11.73 -12.94 15.26
CA TYR A 148 10.95 -12.04 16.12
C TYR A 148 11.06 -10.59 15.66
N PHE A 149 12.27 -10.13 15.28
CA PHE A 149 12.49 -8.76 14.82
C PHE A 149 11.62 -8.39 13.62
N ILE A 150 11.48 -9.27 12.61
CA ILE A 150 10.71 -8.99 11.40
C ILE A 150 9.21 -8.96 11.71
N LYS A 151 8.75 -9.88 12.57
CA LYS A 151 7.39 -9.85 13.11
C LYS A 151 7.13 -8.54 13.85
N TRP A 152 8.01 -8.17 14.78
CA TRP A 152 7.90 -6.94 15.55
C TRP A 152 7.91 -5.69 14.67
N ALA A 153 8.82 -5.61 13.69
CA ALA A 153 8.95 -4.48 12.77
C ALA A 153 7.66 -4.27 11.97
N ARG A 154 7.10 -5.33 11.38
CA ARG A 154 5.82 -5.27 10.65
C ARG A 154 4.68 -4.69 11.50
N TYR A 155 4.59 -5.12 12.75
CA TYR A 155 3.49 -4.76 13.65
C TYR A 155 3.76 -3.53 14.54
N ASN A 156 4.90 -2.84 14.38
CA ASN A 156 5.17 -1.57 15.09
C ASN A 156 5.49 -0.43 14.12
N PHE A 157 6.23 -0.65 13.04
CA PHE A 157 6.56 0.42 12.10
C PHE A 157 5.33 1.05 11.45
N PHE A 158 4.26 0.28 11.21
CA PHE A 158 3.04 0.83 10.62
C PHE A 158 2.41 1.95 11.46
N ILE A 159 2.63 2.00 12.77
CA ILE A 159 2.06 3.03 13.66
C ILE A 159 2.53 4.43 13.22
N ILE A 160 3.80 4.54 12.83
CA ILE A 160 4.42 5.81 12.42
C ILE A 160 4.43 5.94 10.89
N LEU A 161 4.82 4.88 10.20
CA LEU A 161 4.96 4.90 8.74
C LEU A 161 3.63 5.09 8.04
N TYR A 162 2.54 4.49 8.53
CA TYR A 162 1.26 4.55 7.81
C TYR A 162 0.68 5.98 7.75
N PRO A 163 0.59 6.75 8.86
CA PRO A 163 0.22 8.16 8.79
C PRO A 163 1.16 9.01 7.93
N ILE A 164 2.48 8.83 8.06
CA ILE A 164 3.47 9.61 7.30
C ILE A 164 3.33 9.37 5.80
N GLY A 165 3.11 8.12 5.39
CA GLY A 165 2.90 7.75 3.98
C GLY A 165 1.67 8.43 3.40
N VAL A 166 0.55 8.37 4.13
CA VAL A 166 -0.71 9.00 3.72
C VAL A 166 -0.58 10.51 3.61
N VAL A 167 0.08 11.17 4.57
CA VAL A 167 0.36 12.60 4.51
C VAL A 167 1.22 12.93 3.27
N GLY A 168 2.28 12.15 3.01
CA GLY A 168 3.12 12.35 1.83
C GLY A 168 2.36 12.19 0.51
N GLU A 169 1.49 11.19 0.40
CA GLU A 169 0.64 10.98 -0.77
C GLU A 169 -0.35 12.14 -0.97
N LEU A 170 -1.07 12.54 0.08
CA LEU A 170 -2.04 13.64 0.02
C LEU A 170 -1.39 14.99 -0.32
N LEU A 171 -0.22 15.29 0.26
CA LEU A 171 0.54 16.51 -0.07
C LEU A 171 1.01 16.48 -1.53
N THR A 172 1.40 15.32 -2.05
CA THR A 172 1.80 15.16 -3.46
C THR A 172 0.61 15.39 -4.40
N ILE A 173 -0.56 14.83 -4.08
CA ILE A 173 -1.79 15.06 -4.85
C ILE A 173 -2.22 16.53 -4.77
N TYR A 174 -2.17 17.14 -3.59
CA TYR A 174 -2.50 18.54 -3.39
C TYR A 174 -1.60 19.46 -4.22
N GLY A 175 -0.28 19.23 -4.19
CA GLY A 175 0.67 19.99 -5.02
C GLY A 175 0.47 19.77 -6.52
N ALA A 176 -0.11 18.63 -6.93
CA ALA A 176 -0.44 18.33 -8.32
C ALA A 176 -1.68 19.09 -8.84
N LEU A 177 -2.65 19.42 -7.98
CA LEU A 177 -3.90 20.10 -8.35
C LEU A 177 -3.72 21.39 -9.19
N PRO A 178 -2.86 22.35 -8.84
CA PRO A 178 -2.69 23.57 -9.64
C PRO A 178 -2.15 23.28 -11.05
N PHE A 179 -1.27 22.29 -11.19
CA PHE A 179 -0.74 21.87 -12.48
C PHE A 179 -1.82 21.21 -13.35
N VAL A 180 -2.64 20.35 -12.75
CA VAL A 180 -3.77 19.71 -13.45
C VAL A 180 -4.80 20.74 -13.89
N LYS A 181 -5.16 21.69 -13.01
CA LYS A 181 -6.10 22.76 -13.34
C LYS A 181 -5.62 23.65 -14.49
N LYS A 182 -4.32 23.96 -14.52
CA LYS A 182 -3.72 24.81 -15.57
C LYS A 182 -3.58 24.07 -16.90
N SER A 183 -3.19 22.80 -16.86
CA SER A 183 -2.90 22.02 -18.07
C SER A 183 -4.12 21.33 -18.67
N GLY A 184 -5.17 21.08 -17.89
CA GLY A 184 -6.34 20.32 -18.33
C GLY A 184 -6.04 18.86 -18.69
N MET A 185 -4.89 18.32 -18.25
CA MET A 185 -4.46 16.96 -18.60
C MET A 185 -5.46 15.91 -18.14
N TYR A 186 -5.68 14.91 -18.99
CA TYR A 186 -6.62 13.81 -18.77
C TYR A 186 -8.08 14.22 -18.56
N SER A 187 -8.45 15.49 -18.75
CA SER A 187 -9.86 15.91 -18.71
C SER A 187 -10.49 15.83 -20.11
N LEU A 188 -11.61 15.10 -20.22
CA LEU A 188 -12.47 15.04 -21.39
C LEU A 188 -13.61 16.03 -21.21
N ARG A 189 -13.60 17.11 -22.02
CA ARG A 189 -14.67 18.11 -22.04
C ARG A 189 -15.63 17.85 -23.19
N LEU A 190 -16.89 18.21 -23.00
CA LEU A 190 -17.88 18.18 -24.07
C LEU A 190 -17.67 19.32 -25.07
N PRO A 191 -18.03 19.13 -26.36
CA PRO A 191 -18.61 17.92 -26.94
C PRO A 191 -17.54 16.88 -27.34
N ASN A 192 -17.75 15.61 -26.99
CA ASN A 192 -16.95 14.46 -27.42
C ASN A 192 -17.87 13.38 -28.01
N LYS A 193 -17.37 12.55 -28.93
CA LYS A 193 -18.13 11.48 -29.64
C LYS A 193 -18.89 10.53 -28.70
N PHE A 194 -18.40 10.35 -27.48
CA PHE A 194 -18.99 9.46 -26.47
C PHE A 194 -19.96 10.16 -25.51
N ASN A 195 -20.17 11.47 -25.63
CA ASN A 195 -20.98 12.29 -24.71
C ASN A 195 -20.64 12.13 -23.21
N VAL A 196 -19.37 11.83 -22.90
CA VAL A 196 -18.86 11.69 -21.52
C VAL A 196 -17.99 12.89 -21.18
N SER A 197 -18.24 13.48 -20.02
CA SER A 197 -17.37 14.47 -19.38
C SER A 197 -16.59 13.79 -18.25
N PHE A 198 -15.27 13.90 -18.27
CA PHE A 198 -14.40 13.42 -17.20
C PHE A 198 -13.42 14.53 -16.85
N ASP A 199 -13.37 14.92 -15.58
CA ASP A 199 -12.43 15.94 -15.13
C ASP A 199 -11.42 15.34 -14.16
N TYR A 200 -10.15 15.34 -14.58
CA TYR A 200 -9.07 14.75 -13.80
C TYR A 200 -8.82 15.53 -12.50
N TYR A 201 -9.05 16.85 -12.50
CA TYR A 201 -8.99 17.65 -11.28
C TYR A 201 -10.01 17.17 -10.25
N THR A 202 -11.27 17.02 -10.65
CA THR A 202 -12.34 16.50 -9.79
C THR A 202 -12.03 15.06 -9.32
N CYS A 203 -11.48 14.22 -10.19
CA CYS A 203 -11.03 12.87 -9.83
C CYS A 203 -10.00 12.88 -8.69
N LEU A 204 -8.98 13.75 -8.76
CA LEU A 204 -7.97 13.87 -7.69
C LEU A 204 -8.58 14.32 -6.37
N ILE A 205 -9.55 15.24 -6.38
CA ILE A 205 -10.27 15.65 -5.18
C ILE A 205 -11.06 14.49 -4.57
N ILE A 206 -11.77 13.71 -5.39
CA ILE A 206 -12.49 12.52 -4.92
C ILE A 206 -11.53 11.51 -4.28
N VAL A 207 -10.36 11.28 -4.90
CA VAL A 207 -9.33 10.43 -4.33
C VAL A 207 -8.90 10.94 -2.96
N MET A 208 -8.58 12.23 -2.82
CA MET A 208 -8.21 12.82 -1.52
C MET A 208 -9.29 12.63 -0.46
N ILE A 209 -10.57 12.82 -0.82
CA ILE A 209 -11.71 12.61 0.08
C ILE A 209 -11.82 11.13 0.48
N ALA A 210 -11.58 10.20 -0.45
CA ALA A 210 -11.64 8.77 -0.18
C ALA A 210 -10.62 8.29 0.87
N TYR A 211 -9.51 9.02 1.09
CA TYR A 211 -8.58 8.71 2.18
C TYR A 211 -9.23 8.88 3.56
N ILE A 212 -10.20 9.79 3.74
CA ILE A 212 -10.84 10.06 5.04
C ILE A 212 -11.52 8.80 5.62
N PRO A 213 -12.38 8.06 4.89
CA PRO A 213 -12.95 6.81 5.40
C PRO A 213 -11.99 5.63 5.32
N LEU A 214 -11.14 5.54 4.28
CA LEU A 214 -10.27 4.38 4.07
C LEU A 214 -9.12 4.29 5.07
N PHE A 215 -8.55 5.44 5.46
CA PHE A 215 -7.39 5.49 6.33
C PHE A 215 -7.69 4.92 7.74
N PRO A 216 -8.71 5.40 8.48
CA PRO A 216 -8.99 4.88 9.82
C PRO A 216 -9.37 3.40 9.79
N GLN A 217 -10.17 2.97 8.81
CA GLN A 217 -10.61 1.58 8.70
C GLN A 217 -9.42 0.61 8.59
N LEU A 218 -8.48 0.89 7.67
CA LEU A 218 -7.29 0.05 7.47
C LEU A 218 -6.32 0.16 8.66
N TYR A 219 -6.17 1.36 9.24
CA TYR A 219 -5.29 1.58 10.38
C TYR A 219 -5.77 0.84 11.64
N PHE A 220 -7.07 0.94 11.98
CA PHE A 220 -7.64 0.20 13.10
C PHE A 220 -7.62 -1.30 12.89
N HIS A 221 -7.80 -1.77 11.65
CA HIS A 221 -7.63 -3.17 11.32
C HIS A 221 -6.19 -3.66 11.63
N MET A 222 -5.16 -2.90 11.26
CA MET A 222 -3.76 -3.23 11.59
C MET A 222 -3.49 -3.21 13.11
N LEU A 223 -4.09 -2.28 13.86
CA LEU A 223 -4.02 -2.27 15.33
C LEU A 223 -4.67 -3.50 15.96
N ARG A 224 -5.81 -3.95 15.43
CA ARG A 224 -6.44 -5.22 15.86
C ARG A 224 -5.53 -6.41 15.55
N GLN A 225 -4.95 -6.47 14.36
CA GLN A 225 -4.01 -7.53 14.00
C GLN A 225 -2.76 -7.53 14.89
N ARG A 226 -2.22 -6.36 15.22
CA ARG A 226 -1.10 -6.21 16.15
C ARG A 226 -1.44 -6.82 17.51
N ARG A 227 -2.60 -6.49 18.09
CA ARG A 227 -3.03 -7.04 19.38
C ARG A 227 -3.15 -8.56 19.32
N LYS A 228 -3.76 -9.11 18.26
CA LYS A 228 -3.90 -10.56 18.09
C LYS A 228 -2.55 -11.27 17.96
N VAL A 229 -1.62 -10.74 17.15
CA VAL A 229 -0.37 -11.45 16.82
C VAL A 229 0.75 -11.24 17.84
N LEU A 230 0.86 -10.04 18.42
CA LEU A 230 1.92 -9.73 19.39
C LEU A 230 1.48 -9.94 20.84
N HIS A 231 0.21 -9.70 21.16
CA HIS A 231 -0.28 -9.77 22.54
C HIS A 231 -1.20 -10.98 22.78
N GLY A 232 -1.43 -11.83 21.76
CA GLY A 232 -2.00 -13.17 21.91
C GLY A 232 -3.39 -13.29 22.53
N GLU A 233 -4.17 -12.20 22.64
CA GLU A 233 -5.34 -12.12 23.52
C GLU A 233 -4.98 -12.35 25.00
N VAL A 234 -4.51 -11.30 25.69
CA VAL A 234 -4.80 -11.14 27.13
C VAL A 234 -6.28 -10.75 27.26
N ILE A 235 -7.18 -11.70 27.02
CA ILE A 235 -8.53 -11.76 27.61
C ILE A 235 -8.74 -13.21 28.03
N LYS A 236 -7.92 -13.66 28.98
CA LYS A 236 -8.30 -14.63 30.00
C LYS A 236 -8.24 -13.86 31.31
N GLU A 237 -9.35 -13.24 31.69
CA GLU A 237 -9.72 -12.90 33.06
C GLU A 237 -11.12 -12.25 33.04
N LYS A 238 -12.12 -13.12 32.91
CA LYS A 238 -13.36 -13.04 33.66
C LYS A 238 -13.72 -14.47 34.07
N GLU A 239 -12.90 -15.01 34.96
CA GLU A 239 -13.31 -16.06 35.88
C GLU A 239 -12.94 -15.53 37.27
N ASP A 240 -13.97 -14.97 37.91
CA ASP A 240 -14.33 -15.02 39.34
C ASP A 240 -15.04 -13.72 39.78
#